data_AF-A0A6B3CRN0-F1
#
_entry.id   AF-A0A6B3CRN0-F1
#
_cell.length_a   1.000
_cell.length_b   1.000
_cell.length_c   1.000
_cell.angle_alpha   90.00
_cell.angle_beta   90.00
_cell.angle_gamma   90.00
#
_symmetry.space_group_name_H-M   'P 1'
#
loop_
_entity.id
_entity.type
_entity.pdbx_description
1 polymer ?
#
loop_
_entity_poly.entity_id
_entity_poly.type
_entity_poly.pdbx_seq_one_letter_code
_entity_poly.pdbx_strand_id
1 'polypeptide(L)' 'RSSFAPGDARTLRADGPGWSLVARTDDIAFILLDEEPGEVLPVGRGPSLPGLLAALDRMAVRPS' A
#
# COMPACT_ATOMS: atom_id res chain seq x y z
N ARG A 1 17.33 4.35 -12.98
CA ARG A 1 16.58 5.61 -12.81
C ARG A 1 15.11 5.24 -12.63
N SER A 2 14.51 5.52 -11.48
CA SER A 2 13.05 5.40 -11.33
C SER A 2 12.41 6.54 -12.13
N SER A 3 11.50 6.21 -13.04
CA SER A 3 10.57 7.18 -13.61
C SER A 3 9.42 7.38 -12.62
N PHE A 4 8.96 8.62 -12.46
CA PHE A 4 7.67 8.86 -11.81
C PHE A 4 6.56 8.13 -12.58
N ALA A 5 5.59 7.54 -11.86
CA ALA A 5 4.48 6.84 -12.48
C ALA A 5 3.62 7.82 -13.30
N PRO A 6 3.17 7.45 -14.51
CA PRO A 6 2.25 8.27 -15.29
C PRO A 6 0.81 8.10 -14.80
N GLY A 7 0.09 9.22 -14.60
CA GLY A 7 -1.37 9.31 -14.43
C GLY A 7 -1.89 8.84 -13.07
N ASP A 8 -2.48 9.76 -12.27
CA ASP A 8 -3.25 9.61 -11.01
C ASP A 8 -2.74 8.62 -9.92
N ALA A 9 -1.64 7.93 -10.19
CA ALA A 9 -1.03 6.94 -9.33
C ALA A 9 -0.41 7.66 -8.15
N ARG A 10 -0.78 7.22 -6.95
CA ARG A 10 -0.30 7.80 -5.70
C ARG A 10 0.23 6.73 -4.78
N THR A 11 1.10 7.16 -3.87
CA THR A 11 1.54 6.34 -2.75
C THR A 11 0.48 6.43 -1.64
N LEU A 12 0.05 5.27 -1.14
CA LEU A 12 -0.82 5.14 0.03
C LEU A 12 -0.01 4.57 1.19
N ARG A 13 -0.23 5.09 2.40
CA ARG A 13 0.30 4.52 3.65
C ARG A 13 -0.87 4.30 4.60
N ALA A 14 -0.94 3.13 5.21
CA ALA A 14 -1.87 2.84 6.30
C ALA A 14 -1.14 2.14 7.45
N ASP A 15 -1.56 2.43 8.67
CA ASP A 15 -0.97 1.87 9.89
C ASP A 15 -2.08 1.26 10.75
N GLY A 16 -1.80 0.10 11.34
CA GLY A 16 -2.67 -0.56 12.32
C GLY A 16 -1.84 -1.18 13.45
N PRO A 17 -2.49 -1.72 14.50
CA PRO A 17 -1.76 -2.38 15.58
C PRO A 17 -0.97 -3.59 15.03
N GLY A 18 0.36 -3.56 15.17
CA GLY A 18 1.24 -4.66 14.73
C GLY A 18 1.63 -4.64 13.25
N TRP A 19 1.19 -3.66 12.46
CA TRP A 19 1.49 -3.62 11.03
C TRP A 19 1.47 -2.22 10.41
N SER A 20 2.26 -2.07 9.34
CA SER A 20 2.22 -0.92 8.43
C SER A 20 2.13 -1.40 6.99
N LEU A 21 1.44 -0.63 6.15
CA LEU A 21 1.31 -0.88 4.72
C LEU A 21 1.73 0.34 3.91
N VAL A 22 2.49 0.12 2.84
CA VAL A 22 2.78 1.13 1.81
C VAL A 22 2.47 0.56 0.43
N ALA A 23 1.69 1.28 -0.38
CA ALA A 23 1.30 0.84 -1.70
C ALA A 23 1.43 1.93 -2.76
N ARG A 24 1.68 1.53 -4.01
CA ARG A 24 1.48 2.33 -5.21
C ARG A 24 0.21 1.82 -5.91
N THR A 25 -0.76 2.70 -6.12
CA THR A 25 -2.11 2.30 -6.57
C THR A 25 -2.16 1.61 -7.94
N ASP A 26 -1.14 1.76 -8.77
CA ASP A 26 -1.02 1.18 -10.11
C ASP A 26 -0.11 -0.06 -10.17
N ASP A 27 0.52 -0.46 -9.05
CA ASP A 27 1.64 -1.40 -9.10
C ASP A 27 1.60 -2.44 -7.99
N ILE A 28 2.07 -2.08 -6.80
CA ILE A 28 2.44 -3.01 -5.75
C ILE A 28 2.12 -2.45 -4.36
N ALA A 29 1.83 -3.35 -3.42
CA ALA A 29 1.71 -3.04 -1.99
C ALA A 29 2.71 -3.89 -1.19
N PHE A 30 3.24 -3.30 -0.12
CA PHE A 30 4.13 -3.91 0.86
C PHE A 30 3.44 -3.84 2.22
N ILE A 31 3.45 -4.94 2.96
CA ILE A 31 3.02 -5.01 4.36
C ILE A 31 4.26 -5.32 5.20
N LEU A 32 4.45 -4.57 6.27
CA LEU A 32 5.44 -4.83 7.31
C LEU A 32 4.67 -5.30 8.55
N LEU A 33 5.07 -6.44 9.11
CA LEU A 33 4.51 -7.00 10.33
C LEU A 33 5.54 -6.87 11.44
N ASP A 34 5.10 -6.46 12.63
CA ASP A 34 5.98 -6.34 13.80
C ASP A 34 6.48 -7.72 14.26
N GLU A 35 5.65 -8.76 14.10
CA GLU A 35 5.96 -10.14 14.50
C GLU A 35 6.92 -10.83 13.52
N GLU A 36 6.93 -10.42 12.25
CA GLU A 36 7.77 -10.99 11.18
C GLU A 36 8.45 -9.86 10.38
N PRO A 37 9.42 -9.16 10.99
CA PRO A 37 10.10 -8.05 10.34
C PRO A 37 10.97 -8.54 9.17
N GLY A 38 10.81 -7.91 8.01
CA GLY A 38 11.63 -8.15 6.81
C GLY A 38 10.96 -9.01 5.74
N GLU A 39 9.76 -9.53 5.98
CA GLU A 39 8.97 -10.18 4.94
C GLU A 39 8.05 -9.18 4.22
N VAL A 40 8.02 -9.28 2.89
CA VAL A 40 7.15 -8.49 2.03
C VAL A 40 6.21 -9.45 1.31
N LEU A 41 4.91 -9.31 1.58
CA LEU A 41 3.88 -10.08 0.90
C LEU A 41 3.28 -9.27 -0.27
N PRO A 42 3.51 -9.66 -1.54
CA PRO A 42 2.94 -8.97 -2.69
C PRO A 42 1.44 -9.25 -2.78
N VAL A 43 0.63 -8.19 -2.93
CA VAL A 43 -0.81 -8.32 -3.24
C VAL A 43 -1.00 -8.33 -4.76
N GLY A 44 -1.47 -9.44 -5.31
CA GLY A 44 -1.71 -9.60 -6.75
C GLY A 44 -2.88 -8.76 -7.27
N ARG A 45 -2.89 -8.50 -8.58
CA ARG A 45 -3.97 -7.78 -9.29
C ARG A 45 -5.20 -8.67 -9.45
N GLY A 46 -6.01 -8.74 -8.40
CA GLY A 46 -7.27 -9.50 -8.35
C GLY A 46 -8.50 -8.61 -8.15
N PRO A 47 -9.73 -9.15 -8.29
CA PRO A 47 -10.98 -8.40 -8.16
C PRO A 47 -11.18 -7.76 -6.77
N SER A 48 -10.49 -8.27 -5.74
CA SER A 48 -10.48 -7.72 -4.39
C SER A 48 -9.53 -6.54 -4.20
N LEU A 49 -8.57 -6.32 -5.10
CA LEU A 49 -7.55 -5.27 -4.97
C LEU A 49 -8.15 -3.85 -4.98
N PRO A 50 -9.10 -3.47 -5.87
CA PRO A 50 -9.69 -2.13 -5.86
C PRO A 50 -10.38 -1.77 -4.54
N GLY A 51 -11.12 -2.72 -3.96
CA GLY A 51 -11.82 -2.51 -2.68
C GLY A 51 -10.86 -2.34 -1.50
N LEU A 52 -9.78 -3.12 -1.47
CA LEU A 52 -8.70 -2.98 -0.50
C LEU A 52 -8.05 -1.59 -0.59
N LEU A 53 -7.66 -1.15 -1.80
CA LEU A 53 -7.03 0.17 -1.99
C LEU A 53 -7.96 1.32 -1.57
N ALA A 54 -9.26 1.23 -1.85
CA ALA A 54 -10.24 2.24 -1.44
C ALA A 54 -10.48 2.27 0.09
N ALA A 55 -10.39 1.14 0.78
CA ALA A 55 -10.45 1.10 2.24
C ALA A 55 -9.18 1.71 2.87
N LEU A 56 -8.01 1.35 2.33
CA LEU A 56 -6.72 1.87 2.81
C LEU A 56 -6.60 3.38 2.56
N ASP A 57 -7.05 3.90 1.42
CA ASP A 57 -7.05 5.34 1.13
C ASP A 57 -7.89 6.15 2.14
N ARG A 58 -8.95 5.56 2.69
CA ARG A 58 -9.77 6.17 3.76
C ARG A 58 -9.07 6.15 5.12
N MET A 59 -8.21 5.16 5.35
CA MET A 59 -7.45 5.00 6.60
C MET A 59 -6.11 5.77 6.57
N ALA A 60 -5.63 6.14 5.37
CA ALA A 60 -4.31 6.67 5.18
C ALA A 60 -4.13 8.04 5.84
N VAL A 61 -3.15 8.14 6.73
CA VAL A 61 -2.71 9.43 7.28
C VAL A 61 -1.90 10.16 6.22
N ARG A 62 -2.35 11.35 5.81
CA ARG A 62 -1.63 12.19 4.85
C ARG A 62 -0.71 13.15 5.61
N PRO A 63 0.60 13.20 5.30
CA PRO A 63 1.45 14.27 5.80
C PRO A 63 0.95 15.62 5.24
N SER A 64 0.90 16.63 6.10
CA SER A 64 0.55 18.02 5.78
C SER A 64 1.69 18.79 5.12
#